data_AF-A0A945ISS8-F1
#
_entry.id   AF-A0A945ISS8-F1
#
_cell.length_a   1.000
_cell.length_b   1.000
_cell.length_c   1.000
_cell.angle_alpha   90.00
_cell.angle_beta   90.00
_cell.angle_gamma   90.00
#
_symmetry.space_group_name_H-M   'P 1'
#
loop_
_entity.id
_entity.type
_entity.pdbx_description
1 polymer ?
#
loop_
_entity_poly.entity_id
_entity_poly.type
_entity_poly.pdbx_seq_one_letter_code
_entity_poly.pdbx_strand_id
1 'polypeptide(L)' 'MEVLAVRWLFPGQLVQVDSRCLDCGRPIRLRMRDEEIIEVTPDTTVGYMTSPFSRARTGSPPFN' A
#
# COMPACT_ATOMS: atom_id res chain seq x y z
N MET A 1 4.11 2.45 2.34
CA MET A 1 3.84 1.70 1.08
C MET A 1 4.22 0.23 1.17
N GLU A 2 5.19 -0.09 2.03
CA GLU A 2 5.73 -1.41 2.37
C GLU A 2 4.63 -2.45 2.66
N VAL A 3 3.56 -2.03 3.33
CA VAL A 3 2.38 -2.87 3.62
C VAL A 3 1.74 -3.49 2.37
N LEU A 4 1.78 -2.81 1.21
CA LEU A 4 1.24 -3.38 -0.03
C LEU A 4 2.06 -4.59 -0.51
N ALA A 5 3.34 -4.64 -0.17
CA ALA A 5 4.23 -5.74 -0.55
C ALA A 5 4.09 -6.97 0.36
N VAL A 6 3.49 -6.83 1.55
CA VAL A 6 3.35 -7.94 2.52
C VAL A 6 2.58 -9.12 1.95
N ARG A 7 1.65 -8.89 1.01
CA ARG A 7 0.89 -9.96 0.32
C ARG A 7 1.79 -10.99 -0.37
N TRP A 8 3.00 -10.60 -0.80
CA TRP A 8 3.95 -11.50 -1.45
C TRP A 8 4.63 -12.48 -0.49
N LEU A 9 4.58 -12.21 0.82
CA LEU A 9 5.09 -13.15 1.84
C LEU A 9 4.11 -14.31 2.09
N PHE A 10 2.87 -14.20 1.61
CA PHE A 10 1.77 -15.12 1.88
C PHE A 10 1.03 -15.49 0.58
N PRO A 11 1.70 -16.19 -0.36
CA PRO A 11 1.13 -16.50 -1.68
C PRO A 11 -0.18 -17.30 -1.57
N GLY A 12 -1.18 -16.90 -2.37
CA GLY A 12 -2.53 -17.47 -2.38
C GLY A 12 -3.39 -17.11 -1.16
N GLN A 13 -2.84 -16.44 -0.15
CA GLN A 13 -3.57 -16.07 1.05
C GLN A 13 -4.16 -14.67 0.95
N LEU A 14 -5.32 -14.50 1.59
CA LEU A 14 -5.91 -13.19 1.75
C LEU A 14 -5.18 -12.45 2.89
N VAL A 15 -4.55 -11.33 2.58
CA VAL A 15 -3.95 -10.44 3.56
C VAL A 15 -4.88 -9.27 3.80
N GLN A 16 -5.27 -9.07 5.07
CA GLN A 16 -6.01 -7.89 5.52
C GLN A 16 -5.07 -6.94 6.26
N VAL A 17 -5.23 -5.66 5.97
CA VAL A 17 -4.53 -4.58 6.63
C VAL A 17 -5.57 -3.62 7.17
N ASP A 18 -5.56 -3.42 8.48
CA ASP A 18 -6.34 -2.39 9.14
C ASP A 18 -5.42 -1.24 9.57
N SER A 19 -5.81 -0.02 9.24
CA SER A 19 -5.06 1.20 9.53
C SER A 19 -6.02 2.36 9.82
N ARG A 20 -5.49 3.57 9.93
CA ARG A 20 -6.26 4.81 10.10
C ARG A 20 -5.82 5.86 9.09
N CYS A 21 -6.77 6.68 8.65
CA CYS A 21 -6.49 7.84 7.82
C CYS A 21 -5.54 8.80 8.55
N LEU A 22 -4.46 9.21 7.87
CA LEU A 22 -3.45 10.10 8.43
C LEU A 22 -4.03 11.48 8.78
N ASP A 23 -5.01 11.95 8.02
CA ASP A 23 -5.63 13.26 8.19
C ASP A 23 -6.70 13.26 9.30
N CYS A 24 -7.68 12.36 9.23
CA CYS A 24 -8.85 12.39 10.11
C CYS A 24 -8.96 11.22 11.11
N GLY A 25 -8.03 10.26 11.10
CA GLY A 25 -8.00 9.13 12.05
C GLY A 25 -9.10 8.05 11.88
N ARG A 26 -9.99 8.20 10.88
CA ARG A 26 -11.02 7.21 10.55
C ARG A 26 -10.41 5.88 10.09
N PRO A 27 -11.07 4.75 10.33
CA PRO A 27 -10.53 3.44 9.97
C PRO A 27 -10.39 3.30 8.44
N ILE A 28 -9.31 2.64 8.04
CA ILE A 28 -9.06 2.19 6.66
C ILE A 28 -8.86 0.69 6.72
N ARG A 29 -9.56 -0.04 5.86
CA ARG A 29 -9.38 -1.48 5.64
C ARG A 29 -8.96 -1.74 4.19
N LEU A 30 -7.97 -2.59 4.03
CA LEU A 30 -7.47 -3.04 2.73
C LEU A 30 -7.38 -4.57 2.74
N ARG A 31 -7.90 -5.22 1.71
CA ARG A 31 -7.81 -6.67 1.50
C ARG A 31 -7.15 -6.96 0.17
N MET A 32 -6.13 -7.80 0.20
CA MET A 32 -5.32 -8.12 -0.97
C MET A 32 -5.07 -9.63 -1.06
N ARG A 33 -4.88 -10.13 -2.27
CA ARG A 33 -4.40 -11.48 -2.54
C ARG A 33 -3.51 -11.43 -3.78
N ASP A 34 -2.28 -11.91 -3.65
CA ASP A 34 -1.30 -11.97 -4.74
C ASP A 34 -1.16 -10.63 -5.50
N GLU A 35 -1.65 -10.54 -6.72
CA GLU A 35 -1.54 -9.36 -7.58
C GLU A 35 -2.69 -8.36 -7.37
N GLU A 36 -3.76 -8.79 -6.71
CA GLU A 36 -5.05 -8.10 -6.69
C GLU A 36 -5.33 -7.41 -5.34
N ILE A 37 -5.87 -6.20 -5.41
CA ILE A 37 -6.54 -5.55 -4.30
C ILE A 37 -8.03 -5.88 -4.42
N ILE A 38 -8.53 -6.74 -3.53
CA ILE A 38 -9.91 -7.23 -3.58
C ILE A 38 -10.88 -6.18 -3.05
N GLU A 39 -10.51 -5.47 -1.99
CA GLU A 39 -11.39 -4.52 -1.32
C GLU A 39 -10.59 -3.40 -0.65
N VAL A 40 -11.09 -2.18 -0.76
CA VAL A 40 -10.60 -1.02 -0.01
C VAL A 40 -11.80 -0.29 0.59
N THR A 41 -11.73 0.02 1.88
CA THR A 41 -12.77 0.80 2.57
C THR A 41 -12.12 1.88 3.42
N PRO A 42 -12.47 3.16 3.23
CA PRO A 42 -13.33 3.69 2.17
C PRO A 42 -12.70 3.49 0.77
N ASP A 43 -13.52 3.41 -0.27
CA ASP A 43 -13.09 3.28 -1.68
C ASP A 43 -12.31 4.50 -2.19
N THR A 44 -12.45 5.64 -1.50
CA THR A 44 -11.68 6.86 -1.73
C THR A 44 -10.31 6.87 -1.04
N THR A 45 -9.84 5.74 -0.50
CA THR A 45 -8.55 5.68 0.20
C THR A 45 -7.40 5.95 -0.76
N VAL A 46 -6.46 6.81 -0.35
CA VAL A 46 -5.25 7.15 -1.10
C VAL A 46 -3.99 6.93 -0.26
N GLY A 47 -2.90 6.55 -0.91
CA GLY A 47 -1.57 6.48 -0.29
C GLY A 47 -0.81 7.80 -0.50
N TYR A 48 -0.26 8.36 0.58
CA TYR A 48 0.63 9.51 0.51
C TYR A 48 2.10 9.08 0.52
N MET A 49 2.92 9.70 -0.34
CA MET A 49 4.37 9.53 -0.35
C MET A 49 5.03 10.89 -0.57
N THR A 50 6.02 11.22 0.26
CA THR A 50 6.79 12.48 0.18
C THR A 50 7.83 12.45 -0.96
N SER A 51 8.33 11.27 -1.32
CA SER A 51 9.28 11.08 -2.42
C SER A 51 8.56 11.02 -3.77
N PRO A 52 9.11 11.61 -4.84
CA PRO A 52 8.54 11.51 -6.18
C PRO A 52 8.50 10.05 -6.66
N PHE A 53 7.32 9.43 -6.55
CA PHE A 53 7.06 8.05 -6.97
C PHE A 53 7.44 7.78 -8.44
N SER A 54 7.36 8.80 -9.30
CA SER A 54 7.83 8.73 -10.68
C SER A 54 9.35 8.50 -10.79
N ARG A 55 10.16 9.14 -9.94
CA ARG A 55 11.62 8.91 -9.87
C ARG A 55 11.98 7.60 -9.19
N ALA A 56 11.20 7.19 -8.17
CA ALA A 56 11.43 5.93 -7.47
C ALA A 56 11.30 4.70 -8.40
N ARG A 57 10.42 4.76 -9.41
CA ARG A 57 10.23 3.70 -10.41
C ARG A 57 11.35 3.59 -11.45
N THR A 58 12.16 4.64 -11.64
CA THR A 58 13.28 4.66 -12.59
C THR A 58 14.58 4.14 -11.95
N GLY A 59 14.54 3.79 -10.67
CA GLY A 59 15.73 3.56 -9.85
C GLY A 59 16.35 4.89 -9.41
N SER A 60 16.66 5.02 -8.12
CA SER A 60 17.59 6.07 -7.70
C SER A 60 18.98 5.68 -8.21
N PRO A 61 19.79 6.63 -8.74
CA PRO A 61 21.21 6.36 -8.93
C PRO A 61 21.82 5.92 -7.60
N PRO A 62 22.87 5.07 -7.61
CA PRO A 62 23.57 4.70 -6.40
C PRO A 62 23.94 5.96 -5.62
N PHE A 63 23.76 5.92 -4.30
CA PHE A 63 24.16 7.02 -3.42
C PHE A 63 25.64 7.33 -3.69
N ASN A 64 25.90 8.50 -4.27
CA ASN A 64 27.21 9.13 -4.32
C ASN A 64 27.06 10.51 -3.68
#